data_AF-A0A4Q0IIH9-F1
#
_entry.id   AF-A0A4Q0IIH9-F1
#
_cell.length_a   1.000
_cell.length_b   1.000
_cell.length_c   1.000
_cell.angle_alpha   90.00
_cell.angle_beta   90.00
_cell.angle_gamma   90.00
#
_symmetry.space_group_name_H-M   'P 1'
#
loop_
_entity.id
_entity.type
_entity.pdbx_description
1 polymer ?
#
loop_
_entity_poly.entity_id
_entity_poly.type
_entity_poly.pdbx_seq_one_letter_code
_entity_poly.pdbx_strand_id
1 'polypeptide(L)'
;MNTYNKIWKNISRQLKYAKNSPQETDYQSAIYEIITDSDYLGWPSDRVKREYPVQMGSIKKSDIVLLDSDLSPLIAIEVKLSNSASNGIEQLGSYMDRCEPRLVFGITIKDSFNLFYDENTGRSIHSIKDAAITASIDNPSDIDGIKLVELLYFQNFDVDILKAFCGERLTALHKKSERERRICEVSNILSGDSGNVLMRKAIQLYLKENNFIDEGEEDIVDEITENLYLTNFKKQLESKNNETTRSYKFTYKFIPSIEDFVEYLKSNICYRHYVLSDGRIETQKWASSGGITVQTVKPNITGTPFYRKNKTNIVEIILSPYEDPNRE
;
A
#
# COMPACT_ATOMS: atom_id res chain seq x y z
N MET A 1 -5.43 -11.72 -22.09
CA MET A 1 -5.68 -10.98 -20.84
C MET A 1 -6.45 -11.91 -19.92
N ASN A 2 -5.95 -12.18 -18.69
CA ASN A 2 -6.61 -13.12 -17.75
C ASN A 2 -8.08 -12.69 -17.50
N THR A 3 -9.04 -13.61 -17.59
CA THR A 3 -10.48 -13.36 -17.40
C THR A 3 -10.75 -12.58 -16.11
N TYR A 4 -10.13 -12.98 -15.00
CA TYR A 4 -10.29 -12.32 -13.70
C TYR A 4 -9.74 -10.89 -13.68
N ASN A 5 -8.69 -10.60 -14.46
CA ASN A 5 -8.16 -9.24 -14.62
C ASN A 5 -9.17 -8.34 -15.34
N LYS A 6 -9.83 -8.86 -16.38
CA LYS A 6 -10.89 -8.10 -17.08
C LYS A 6 -12.06 -7.81 -16.13
N ILE A 7 -12.50 -8.82 -15.37
CA ILE A 7 -13.61 -8.67 -14.40
C ILE A 7 -13.25 -7.64 -13.33
N TRP A 8 -12.09 -7.77 -12.66
CA TRP A 8 -11.67 -6.81 -11.63
C TRP A 8 -11.58 -5.38 -12.17
N LYS A 9 -11.04 -5.20 -13.39
CA LYS A 9 -11.00 -3.88 -14.03
C LYS A 9 -12.36 -3.25 -14.22
N ASN A 10 -13.38 -4.04 -14.53
CA ASN A 10 -14.72 -3.52 -14.71
C ASN A 10 -15.38 -3.22 -13.35
N ILE A 11 -15.23 -4.11 -12.36
CA ILE A 11 -15.66 -3.91 -10.97
C ILE A 11 -15.08 -2.61 -10.41
N SER A 12 -13.75 -2.45 -10.48
CA SER A 12 -13.02 -1.26 -10.03
C SER A 12 -13.56 0.02 -10.66
N ARG A 13 -13.81 0.02 -11.98
CA ARG A 13 -14.36 1.19 -12.69
C ARG A 13 -15.78 1.53 -12.26
N GLN A 14 -16.66 0.53 -12.13
CA GLN A 14 -18.04 0.75 -11.73
C GLN A 14 -18.12 1.32 -10.30
N LEU A 15 -17.35 0.75 -9.38
CA LEU A 15 -17.39 1.14 -7.98
C LEU A 15 -16.62 2.42 -7.65
N LYS A 16 -15.64 2.82 -8.48
CA LYS A 16 -14.89 4.06 -8.30
C LYS A 16 -15.80 5.29 -8.13
N TYR A 17 -16.92 5.32 -8.86
CA TYR A 17 -17.90 6.40 -8.75
C TYR A 17 -18.98 6.07 -7.71
N ALA A 18 -19.47 4.83 -7.68
CA ALA A 18 -20.55 4.42 -6.78
C ALA A 18 -20.20 4.55 -5.29
N LYS A 19 -18.92 4.43 -4.89
CA LYS A 19 -18.49 4.60 -3.49
C LYS A 19 -18.67 6.02 -2.95
N ASN A 20 -18.86 7.00 -3.84
CA ASN A 20 -19.14 8.40 -3.52
C ASN A 20 -20.61 8.77 -3.77
N SER A 21 -21.50 7.79 -3.94
CA SER A 21 -22.93 8.05 -4.12
C SER A 21 -23.50 8.81 -2.92
N PRO A 22 -24.56 9.64 -3.12
CA PRO A 22 -25.20 10.36 -2.04
C PRO A 22 -25.83 9.45 -0.98
N GLN A 23 -26.26 8.24 -1.38
CA GLN A 23 -26.91 7.27 -0.51
C GLN A 23 -26.11 5.96 -0.48
N GLU A 24 -25.95 5.38 0.72
CA GLU A 24 -25.28 4.08 0.91
C GLU A 24 -26.04 2.96 0.19
N THR A 25 -27.37 3.06 0.10
CA THR A 25 -28.24 2.13 -0.63
C THR A 25 -27.93 2.03 -2.11
N ASP A 26 -27.49 3.12 -2.75
CA ASP A 26 -27.08 3.11 -4.15
C ASP A 26 -25.78 2.32 -4.30
N TYR A 27 -24.84 2.52 -3.38
CA TYR A 27 -23.57 1.81 -3.38
C TYR A 27 -23.77 0.31 -3.10
N GLN A 28 -24.60 -0.03 -2.11
CA GLN A 28 -25.00 -1.42 -1.84
C GLN A 28 -25.66 -2.07 -3.06
N SER A 29 -26.48 -1.33 -3.82
CA SER A 29 -27.13 -1.86 -5.02
C SER A 29 -26.13 -2.14 -6.14
N ALA A 30 -25.14 -1.26 -6.35
CA ALA A 30 -24.05 -1.50 -7.29
C ALA A 30 -23.18 -2.72 -6.89
N ILE A 31 -22.94 -2.91 -5.60
CA ILE A 31 -22.25 -4.11 -5.09
C ILE A 31 -23.07 -5.37 -5.33
N TYR A 32 -24.37 -5.33 -5.06
CA TYR A 32 -25.27 -6.45 -5.31
C TYR A 32 -25.30 -6.85 -6.80
N GLU A 33 -25.33 -5.88 -7.71
CA GLU A 33 -25.22 -6.12 -9.16
C GLU A 33 -23.89 -6.82 -9.52
N ILE A 34 -22.77 -6.33 -9.00
CA ILE A 34 -21.45 -6.95 -9.23
C ILE A 34 -21.37 -8.39 -8.73
N ILE A 35 -22.03 -8.67 -7.60
CA ILE A 35 -22.07 -10.01 -7.05
C ILE A 35 -22.91 -10.94 -7.94
N THR A 36 -24.07 -10.46 -8.41
CA THR A 36 -25.07 -11.31 -9.06
C THR A 36 -24.92 -11.46 -10.57
N ASP A 37 -24.37 -10.47 -11.26
CA ASP A 37 -24.25 -10.46 -12.72
C ASP A 37 -23.12 -11.39 -13.20
N SER A 38 -23.43 -12.20 -14.22
CA SER A 38 -22.54 -13.19 -14.83
C SER A 38 -21.31 -12.60 -15.51
N ASP A 39 -21.35 -11.33 -15.91
CA ASP A 39 -20.19 -10.61 -16.44
C ASP A 39 -19.18 -10.20 -15.34
N TYR A 40 -19.58 -10.36 -14.06
CA TYR A 40 -18.77 -10.07 -12.88
C TYR A 40 -18.53 -11.33 -12.03
N LEU A 41 -19.16 -11.47 -10.86
CA LEU A 41 -18.96 -12.63 -9.97
C LEU A 41 -19.98 -13.76 -10.23
N GLY A 42 -21.14 -13.45 -10.79
CA GLY A 42 -22.11 -14.43 -11.28
C GLY A 42 -22.82 -15.27 -10.23
N TRP A 43 -22.95 -14.78 -8.99
CA TRP A 43 -23.70 -15.49 -7.94
C TRP A 43 -25.21 -15.50 -8.24
N PRO A 44 -25.88 -16.66 -8.16
CA PRO A 44 -27.32 -16.75 -8.31
C PRO A 44 -28.05 -15.86 -7.29
N SER A 45 -29.10 -15.15 -7.72
CA SER A 45 -29.84 -14.21 -6.87
C SER A 45 -30.54 -14.88 -5.68
N ASP A 46 -30.86 -16.16 -5.76
CA ASP A 46 -31.39 -16.94 -4.64
C ASP A 46 -30.32 -17.21 -3.56
N ARG A 47 -29.03 -17.16 -3.93
CA ARG A 47 -27.87 -17.29 -3.04
C ARG A 47 -27.27 -15.97 -2.55
N VAL A 48 -27.89 -14.84 -2.89
CA VAL A 48 -27.45 -13.52 -2.43
C VAL A 48 -28.61 -12.84 -1.72
N LYS A 49 -28.50 -12.64 -0.40
CA LYS A 49 -29.55 -12.02 0.40
C LYS A 49 -29.12 -10.62 0.83
N ARG A 50 -29.91 -9.62 0.50
CA ARG A 50 -29.78 -8.27 1.07
C ARG A 50 -30.48 -8.22 2.41
N GLU A 51 -30.01 -7.32 3.29
CA GLU A 51 -30.70 -7.00 4.54
C GLU A 51 -30.96 -8.26 5.41
N TYR A 52 -29.99 -9.18 5.42
CA TYR A 52 -30.14 -10.51 6.01
C TYR A 52 -30.28 -10.42 7.53
N PRO A 53 -31.36 -10.97 8.12
CA PRO A 53 -31.60 -10.85 9.55
C PRO A 53 -30.63 -11.70 10.37
N VAL A 54 -29.97 -11.08 11.36
CA VAL A 54 -29.07 -11.73 12.31
C VAL A 54 -29.60 -11.51 13.73
N GLN A 55 -29.77 -12.59 14.48
CA GLN A 55 -30.30 -12.56 15.84
C GLN A 55 -29.21 -12.16 16.84
N MET A 56 -29.26 -10.93 17.35
CA MET A 56 -28.27 -10.36 18.27
C MET A 56 -28.93 -9.84 19.55
N GLY A 57 -29.82 -10.64 20.15
CA GLY A 57 -30.77 -10.20 21.20
C GLY A 57 -31.94 -9.38 20.63
N SER A 58 -31.66 -8.53 19.63
CA SER A 58 -32.61 -7.95 18.68
C SER A 58 -32.24 -8.36 17.26
N ILE A 59 -33.18 -8.27 16.31
CA ILE A 59 -32.89 -8.53 14.90
C ILE A 59 -32.10 -7.34 14.34
N LYS A 60 -30.86 -7.58 13.96
CA LYS A 60 -30.03 -6.70 13.13
C LYS A 60 -30.00 -7.22 11.71
N LYS A 61 -29.54 -6.41 10.75
CA LYS A 61 -29.52 -6.78 9.34
C LYS A 61 -28.13 -6.53 8.77
N SER A 62 -27.52 -7.58 8.22
CA SER A 62 -26.30 -7.45 7.43
C SER A 62 -26.66 -6.98 6.02
N ASP A 63 -25.85 -6.09 5.45
CA ASP A 63 -26.15 -5.48 4.15
C ASP A 63 -26.35 -6.53 3.05
N ILE A 64 -25.39 -7.46 2.93
CA ILE A 64 -25.45 -8.57 1.97
C ILE A 64 -24.87 -9.83 2.60
N VAL A 65 -25.51 -10.99 2.40
CA VAL A 65 -25.01 -12.31 2.78
C VAL A 65 -25.02 -13.23 1.56
N LEU A 66 -23.88 -13.88 1.30
CA LEU A 66 -23.77 -14.98 0.34
C LEU A 66 -24.12 -16.29 1.03
N LEU A 67 -24.90 -17.13 0.35
CA LEU A 67 -25.35 -18.42 0.85
C LEU A 67 -24.67 -19.57 0.09
N ASP A 68 -24.43 -20.68 0.79
CA ASP A 68 -23.92 -21.90 0.18
C ASP A 68 -24.98 -22.66 -0.65
N SER A 69 -24.68 -23.90 -1.04
CA SER A 69 -25.61 -24.76 -1.78
C SER A 69 -26.84 -25.16 -0.99
N ASP A 70 -26.73 -25.21 0.33
CA ASP A 70 -27.82 -25.57 1.25
C ASP A 70 -28.58 -24.33 1.74
N LEU A 71 -28.31 -23.17 1.13
CA LEU A 71 -28.86 -21.86 1.49
C LEU A 71 -28.48 -21.40 2.90
N SER A 72 -27.40 -21.95 3.45
CA SER A 72 -26.84 -21.53 4.73
C SER A 72 -25.92 -20.31 4.54
N PRO A 73 -25.94 -19.33 5.46
CA PRO A 73 -25.01 -18.21 5.47
C PRO A 73 -23.55 -18.64 5.36
N LEU A 74 -22.82 -18.03 4.41
CA LEU A 74 -21.43 -18.38 4.11
C LEU A 74 -20.47 -17.19 4.25
N ILE A 75 -20.81 -16.04 3.65
CA ILE A 75 -20.00 -14.82 3.71
C ILE A 75 -20.92 -13.64 4.02
N ALA A 76 -20.64 -12.89 5.08
CA ALA A 76 -21.28 -11.60 5.33
C ALA A 76 -20.50 -10.47 4.64
N ILE A 77 -21.22 -9.48 4.13
CA ILE A 77 -20.65 -8.33 3.46
C ILE A 77 -21.24 -7.07 4.10
N GLU A 78 -20.37 -6.18 4.56
CA GLU A 78 -20.73 -4.88 5.13
C GLU A 78 -20.21 -3.76 4.22
N VAL A 79 -21.09 -2.86 3.81
CA VAL A 79 -20.80 -1.80 2.86
C VAL A 79 -20.83 -0.45 3.56
N LYS A 80 -19.85 0.42 3.27
CA LYS A 80 -19.80 1.80 3.76
C LYS A 80 -19.40 2.74 2.64
N LEU A 81 -19.97 3.94 2.60
CA LEU A 81 -19.52 4.99 1.67
C LEU A 81 -18.09 5.47 2.00
N SER A 82 -17.36 5.98 1.00
CA SER A 82 -16.00 6.52 1.19
C SER A 82 -15.92 7.62 2.25
N ASN A 83 -16.96 8.46 2.35
CA ASN A 83 -17.02 9.54 3.34
C ASN A 83 -17.44 9.07 4.75
N SER A 84 -17.82 7.81 4.94
CA SER A 84 -18.20 7.28 6.26
C SER A 84 -17.01 7.29 7.22
N ALA A 85 -17.23 7.69 8.47
CA ALA A 85 -16.21 7.62 9.51
C ALA A 85 -15.87 6.17 9.88
N SER A 86 -16.85 5.27 9.79
CA SER A 86 -16.68 3.84 10.05
C SER A 86 -16.19 3.11 8.80
N ASN A 87 -15.45 2.03 9.01
CA ASN A 87 -15.04 1.08 7.98
C ASN A 87 -15.89 -0.21 8.00
N GLY A 88 -16.90 -0.29 8.87
CA GLY A 88 -17.81 -1.43 8.98
C GLY A 88 -17.24 -2.68 9.65
N ILE A 89 -15.97 -2.69 10.10
CA ILE A 89 -15.31 -3.90 10.61
C ILE A 89 -15.96 -4.42 11.89
N GLU A 90 -16.29 -3.53 12.84
CA GLU A 90 -16.94 -3.92 14.10
C GLU A 90 -18.33 -4.52 13.87
N GLN A 91 -19.09 -3.94 12.91
CA GLN A 91 -20.40 -4.44 12.50
C GLN A 91 -20.26 -5.81 11.82
N LEU A 92 -19.32 -5.96 10.89
CA LEU A 92 -19.03 -7.22 10.24
C LEU A 92 -18.63 -8.32 11.23
N GLY A 93 -17.69 -8.04 12.15
CA GLY A 93 -17.26 -9.01 13.17
C GLY A 93 -18.42 -9.46 14.05
N SER A 94 -19.29 -8.52 14.41
CA SER A 94 -20.53 -8.81 15.13
C SER A 94 -21.46 -9.76 14.35
N TYR A 95 -21.61 -9.58 13.04
CA TYR A 95 -22.40 -10.49 12.20
C TYR A 95 -21.75 -11.85 12.06
N MET A 96 -20.44 -11.91 11.82
CA MET A 96 -19.71 -13.17 11.69
C MET A 96 -19.85 -14.03 12.96
N ASP A 97 -19.81 -13.38 14.13
CA ASP A 97 -19.94 -14.05 15.42
C ASP A 97 -21.34 -14.55 15.76
N ARG A 98 -22.38 -13.87 15.27
CA ARG A 98 -23.77 -14.08 15.71
C ARG A 98 -24.67 -14.75 14.68
N CYS A 99 -24.23 -14.86 13.43
CA CYS A 99 -24.93 -15.69 12.45
C CYS A 99 -24.94 -17.16 12.90
N GLU A 100 -26.00 -17.87 12.51
CA GLU A 100 -26.12 -19.32 12.66
C GLU A 100 -26.31 -19.94 11.26
N PRO A 101 -25.36 -20.76 10.77
CA PRO A 101 -24.07 -21.06 11.39
C PRO A 101 -23.16 -19.82 11.47
N ARG A 102 -22.22 -19.88 12.41
CA ARG A 102 -21.19 -18.85 12.59
C ARG A 102 -20.38 -18.71 11.30
N LEU A 103 -20.15 -17.47 10.86
CA LEU A 103 -19.41 -17.22 9.63
C LEU A 103 -17.92 -17.18 9.90
N VAL A 104 -17.17 -17.85 9.01
CA VAL A 104 -15.71 -17.84 9.01
C VAL A 104 -15.16 -16.75 8.10
N PHE A 105 -15.97 -16.30 7.14
CA PHE A 105 -15.59 -15.27 6.17
C PHE A 105 -16.48 -14.04 6.29
N GLY A 106 -15.87 -12.88 6.10
CA GLY A 106 -16.57 -11.61 6.00
C GLY A 106 -15.85 -10.64 5.08
N ILE A 107 -16.58 -9.72 4.48
CA ILE A 107 -16.00 -8.71 3.59
C ILE A 107 -16.49 -7.33 4.03
N THR A 108 -15.57 -6.38 4.25
CA THR A 108 -15.97 -4.97 4.25
C THR A 108 -15.68 -4.35 2.90
N ILE A 109 -16.59 -3.50 2.43
CA ILE A 109 -16.44 -2.77 1.17
C ILE A 109 -16.65 -1.29 1.40
N LYS A 110 -15.59 -0.52 1.19
CA LYS A 110 -15.60 0.95 1.27
C LYS A 110 -14.78 1.56 0.12
N ASP A 111 -13.50 1.83 0.36
CA ASP A 111 -12.53 2.21 -0.67
C ASP A 111 -11.75 1.00 -1.22
N SER A 112 -11.87 -0.11 -0.52
CA SER A 112 -11.29 -1.40 -0.83
C SER A 112 -12.27 -2.51 -0.48
N PHE A 113 -12.09 -3.66 -1.11
CA PHE A 113 -12.62 -4.93 -0.61
C PHE A 113 -11.62 -5.49 0.40
N ASN A 114 -12.06 -5.72 1.63
CA ASN A 114 -11.24 -6.32 2.67
C ASN A 114 -11.86 -7.67 3.05
N LEU A 115 -11.24 -8.76 2.60
CA LEU A 115 -11.67 -10.11 2.92
C LEU A 115 -11.02 -10.56 4.23
N PHE A 116 -11.87 -10.90 5.19
CA PHE A 116 -11.49 -11.42 6.49
C PHE A 116 -11.75 -12.91 6.58
N TYR A 117 -10.93 -13.57 7.40
CA TYR A 117 -10.98 -14.99 7.67
C TYR A 117 -10.70 -15.24 9.15
N ASP A 118 -11.65 -15.84 9.85
CA ASP A 118 -11.54 -16.13 11.29
C ASP A 118 -12.22 -17.46 11.65
N GLU A 119 -11.41 -18.49 11.88
CA GLU A 119 -11.86 -19.79 12.38
C GLU A 119 -12.01 -19.84 13.91
N ASN A 120 -11.44 -18.88 14.63
CA ASN A 120 -11.16 -18.95 16.07
C ASN A 120 -11.91 -17.90 16.90
N THR A 121 -13.19 -17.71 16.61
CA THR A 121 -14.18 -16.93 17.40
C THR A 121 -14.47 -15.47 17.00
N GLY A 122 -14.01 -14.93 15.85
CA GLY A 122 -14.50 -13.69 15.17
C GLY A 122 -14.23 -12.39 15.93
N ARG A 123 -13.80 -12.56 17.17
CA ARG A 123 -13.15 -11.59 18.04
C ARG A 123 -11.77 -11.17 17.53
N SER A 124 -11.24 -11.68 16.41
CA SER A 124 -9.89 -11.32 15.97
C SER A 124 -9.84 -10.27 14.85
N ILE A 125 -10.99 -9.84 14.30
CA ILE A 125 -11.03 -8.80 13.26
C ILE A 125 -11.24 -7.41 13.85
N HIS A 126 -10.16 -6.72 14.17
CA HIS A 126 -10.20 -5.40 14.82
C HIS A 126 -9.84 -4.24 13.89
N SER A 127 -9.16 -4.55 12.78
CA SER A 127 -8.62 -3.56 11.87
C SER A 127 -8.48 -4.11 10.46
N ILE A 128 -8.31 -3.22 9.48
CA ILE A 128 -8.06 -3.61 8.08
C ILE A 128 -6.80 -4.47 7.95
N LYS A 129 -5.83 -4.35 8.87
CA LYS A 129 -4.59 -5.14 8.84
C LYS A 129 -4.80 -6.63 9.09
N ASP A 130 -5.97 -6.98 9.64
CA ASP A 130 -6.34 -8.36 9.94
C ASP A 130 -7.00 -9.03 8.71
N ALA A 131 -7.21 -8.29 7.61
CA ALA A 131 -7.73 -8.84 6.37
C ALA A 131 -6.68 -9.73 5.67
N ALA A 132 -7.13 -10.88 5.15
CA ALA A 132 -6.32 -11.75 4.31
C ALA A 132 -6.07 -11.11 2.93
N ILE A 133 -7.05 -10.37 2.40
CA ILE A 133 -6.95 -9.61 1.15
C ILE A 133 -7.43 -8.19 1.39
N THR A 134 -6.68 -7.21 0.90
CA THR A 134 -7.12 -5.81 0.77
C THR A 134 -6.94 -5.39 -0.67
N ALA A 135 -8.04 -5.27 -1.41
CA ALA A 135 -8.04 -4.91 -2.83
C ALA A 135 -8.61 -3.51 -3.04
N SER A 136 -7.80 -2.59 -3.56
CA SER A 136 -8.18 -1.19 -3.74
C SER A 136 -9.07 -0.98 -4.96
N ILE A 137 -10.26 -0.39 -4.76
CA ILE A 137 -11.20 -0.06 -5.84
C ILE A 137 -10.60 0.96 -6.81
N ASP A 138 -9.71 1.83 -6.35
CA ASP A 138 -9.09 2.86 -7.19
C ASP A 138 -7.95 2.31 -8.06
N ASN A 139 -7.59 1.03 -7.92
CA ASN A 139 -6.55 0.36 -8.69
C ASN A 139 -7.12 -0.79 -9.55
N PRO A 140 -7.42 -0.53 -10.85
CA PRO A 140 -7.92 -1.56 -11.76
C PRO A 140 -6.92 -2.70 -12.05
N SER A 141 -5.64 -2.55 -11.67
CA SER A 141 -4.63 -3.59 -11.86
C SER A 141 -4.16 -4.18 -10.52
N ASP A 142 -4.95 -4.00 -9.46
CA ASP A 142 -4.66 -4.56 -8.14
C ASP A 142 -4.63 -6.10 -8.20
N ILE A 143 -3.48 -6.68 -7.88
CA ILE A 143 -3.26 -8.13 -7.89
C ILE A 143 -4.17 -8.81 -6.85
N ASP A 144 -4.35 -8.18 -5.68
CA ASP A 144 -5.21 -8.69 -4.62
C ASP A 144 -6.68 -8.64 -5.06
N GLY A 145 -7.06 -7.64 -5.87
CA GLY A 145 -8.38 -7.56 -6.47
C GLY A 145 -8.64 -8.62 -7.54
N ILE A 146 -7.65 -8.89 -8.39
CA ILE A 146 -7.71 -10.00 -9.36
C ILE A 146 -7.87 -11.33 -8.64
N LYS A 147 -7.10 -11.54 -7.55
CA LYS A 147 -7.17 -12.76 -6.75
C LYS A 147 -8.49 -12.89 -6.00
N LEU A 148 -9.05 -11.79 -5.50
CA LEU A 148 -10.39 -11.76 -4.89
C LEU A 148 -11.45 -12.24 -5.89
N VAL A 149 -11.42 -11.75 -7.13
CA VAL A 149 -12.33 -12.20 -8.19
C VAL A 149 -12.14 -13.68 -8.46
N GLU A 150 -10.90 -14.14 -8.63
CA GLU A 150 -10.61 -15.57 -8.85
C GLU A 150 -11.21 -16.46 -7.76
N LEU A 151 -11.10 -16.05 -6.49
CA LEU A 151 -11.58 -16.80 -5.34
C LEU A 151 -13.10 -16.74 -5.13
N LEU A 152 -13.76 -15.66 -5.58
CA LEU A 152 -15.20 -15.44 -5.38
C LEU A 152 -16.04 -15.64 -6.64
N TYR A 153 -15.43 -15.98 -7.79
CA TYR A 153 -16.15 -16.21 -9.04
C TYR A 153 -16.99 -17.49 -8.95
N PHE A 154 -18.31 -17.36 -9.05
CA PHE A 154 -19.26 -18.41 -8.70
C PHE A 154 -19.00 -19.76 -9.40
N GLN A 155 -18.65 -19.75 -10.70
CA GLN A 155 -18.44 -20.98 -11.46
C GLN A 155 -17.27 -21.84 -10.94
N ASN A 156 -16.29 -21.20 -10.29
CA ASN A 156 -15.10 -21.85 -9.76
C ASN A 156 -14.98 -21.68 -8.24
N PHE A 157 -16.06 -21.26 -7.59
CA PHE A 157 -16.06 -20.99 -6.17
C PHE A 157 -15.94 -22.29 -5.39
N ASP A 158 -14.95 -22.36 -4.52
CA ASP A 158 -14.70 -23.47 -3.62
C ASP A 158 -14.29 -22.93 -2.25
N VAL A 159 -15.06 -23.30 -1.23
CA VAL A 159 -14.89 -22.81 0.13
C VAL A 159 -13.58 -23.29 0.76
N ASP A 160 -13.14 -24.51 0.45
CA ASP A 160 -11.90 -25.08 0.98
C ASP A 160 -10.67 -24.42 0.34
N ILE A 161 -10.76 -24.07 -0.95
CA ILE A 161 -9.73 -23.27 -1.62
C ILE A 161 -9.63 -21.86 -1.02
N LEU A 162 -10.78 -21.19 -0.80
CA LEU A 162 -10.83 -19.89 -0.15
C LEU A 162 -10.21 -19.94 1.26
N LYS A 163 -10.60 -20.96 2.03
CA LYS A 163 -10.12 -21.23 3.38
C LYS A 163 -8.60 -21.42 3.43
N ALA A 164 -8.08 -22.32 2.59
CA ALA A 164 -6.66 -22.60 2.50
C ALA A 164 -5.86 -21.35 2.13
N PHE A 165 -6.31 -20.61 1.11
CA PHE A 165 -5.67 -19.37 0.68
C PHE A 165 -5.60 -18.35 1.83
N CYS A 166 -6.71 -18.09 2.50
CA CYS A 166 -6.76 -17.12 3.59
C CYS A 166 -5.87 -17.53 4.77
N GLY A 167 -5.88 -18.81 5.16
CA GLY A 167 -5.03 -19.33 6.23
C GLY A 167 -3.53 -19.20 5.93
N GLU A 168 -3.11 -19.54 4.71
CA GLU A 168 -1.72 -19.36 4.26
C GLU A 168 -1.31 -17.89 4.23
N ARG A 169 -2.19 -17.03 3.70
CA ARG A 169 -1.95 -15.59 3.57
C ARG A 169 -1.78 -14.92 4.94
N LEU A 170 -2.67 -15.20 5.90
CA LEU A 170 -2.56 -14.67 7.25
C LEU A 170 -1.31 -15.20 7.97
N THR A 171 -0.96 -16.48 7.79
CA THR A 171 0.28 -17.05 8.34
C THR A 171 1.51 -16.32 7.81
N ALA A 172 1.54 -16.02 6.51
CA ALA A 172 2.63 -15.26 5.90
C ALA A 172 2.70 -13.81 6.41
N LEU A 173 1.55 -13.15 6.58
CA LEU A 173 1.46 -11.79 7.13
C LEU A 173 1.95 -11.74 8.59
N HIS A 174 1.54 -12.70 9.43
CA HIS A 174 2.01 -12.80 10.81
C HIS A 174 3.52 -13.02 10.89
N LYS A 175 4.07 -13.95 10.09
CA LYS A 175 5.52 -14.17 10.03
C LYS A 175 6.28 -12.91 9.61
N LYS A 176 5.75 -12.15 8.64
CA LYS A 176 6.34 -10.89 8.20
C LYS A 176 6.31 -9.83 9.31
N SER A 177 5.16 -9.64 9.95
CA SER A 177 5.00 -8.69 11.06
C SER A 177 5.92 -9.02 12.23
N GLU A 178 6.02 -10.31 12.60
CA GLU A 178 6.92 -10.75 13.66
C GLU A 178 8.40 -10.50 13.30
N ARG A 179 8.78 -10.76 12.04
CA ARG A 179 10.13 -10.43 11.55
C ARG A 179 10.42 -8.94 11.64
N GLU A 180 9.48 -8.09 11.21
CA GLU A 180 9.62 -6.62 11.30
C GLU A 180 9.74 -6.15 12.76
N ARG A 181 8.93 -6.72 13.67
CA ARG A 181 9.02 -6.46 15.11
C ARG A 181 10.40 -6.81 15.65
N ARG A 182 10.92 -8.00 15.33
CA ARG A 182 12.26 -8.44 15.75
C ARG A 182 13.37 -7.54 15.19
N ILE A 183 13.25 -7.09 13.93
CA ILE A 183 14.20 -6.14 13.34
C ILE A 183 14.19 -4.82 14.12
N CYS A 184 13.01 -4.27 14.44
CA CYS A 184 12.91 -3.06 15.24
C CYS A 184 13.50 -3.23 16.64
N GLU A 185 13.23 -4.36 17.32
CA GLU A 185 13.80 -4.66 18.63
C GLU A 185 15.33 -4.71 18.59
N VAL A 186 15.89 -5.47 17.64
CA VAL A 186 17.35 -5.55 17.46
C VAL A 186 17.93 -4.18 17.10
N SER A 187 17.29 -3.43 16.20
CA SER A 187 17.74 -2.08 15.84
C SER A 187 17.76 -1.14 17.05
N ASN A 188 16.76 -1.23 17.92
CA ASN A 188 16.70 -0.42 19.14
C ASN A 188 17.78 -0.81 20.14
N ILE A 189 18.03 -2.12 20.32
CA ILE A 189 19.13 -2.62 21.17
C ILE A 189 20.48 -2.10 20.65
N LEU A 190 20.72 -2.21 19.33
CA LEU A 190 21.97 -1.79 18.70
C LEU A 190 22.15 -0.26 18.64
N SER A 191 21.06 0.49 18.72
CA SER A 191 21.10 1.96 18.72
C SER A 191 21.13 2.56 20.13
N GLY A 192 20.97 1.75 21.17
CA GLY A 192 21.05 2.14 22.57
C GLY A 192 22.41 1.82 23.22
N ASP A 193 22.53 2.06 24.52
CA ASP A 193 23.78 1.86 25.28
C ASP A 193 24.35 0.44 25.16
N SER A 194 23.48 -0.57 25.07
CA SER A 194 23.91 -1.96 24.83
C SER A 194 24.60 -2.14 23.48
N GLY A 195 24.13 -1.44 22.44
CA GLY A 195 24.79 -1.40 21.14
C GLY A 195 26.14 -0.68 21.19
N ASN A 196 26.24 0.41 21.95
CA ASN A 196 27.51 1.12 22.17
C ASN A 196 28.54 0.19 22.84
N VAL A 197 28.12 -0.58 23.85
CA VAL A 197 28.97 -1.58 24.54
C VAL A 197 29.41 -2.69 23.58
N LEU A 198 28.51 -3.19 22.72
CA LEU A 198 28.84 -4.18 21.71
C LEU A 198 29.85 -3.63 20.69
N MET A 199 29.65 -2.40 20.23
CA MET A 199 30.55 -1.72 19.29
C MET A 199 31.95 -1.54 19.90
N ARG A 200 32.05 -1.08 21.15
CA ARG A 200 33.33 -0.98 21.88
C ARG A 200 34.04 -2.32 21.95
N LYS A 201 33.34 -3.38 22.35
CA LYS A 201 33.91 -4.75 22.40
C LYS A 201 34.39 -5.24 21.03
N ALA A 202 33.62 -4.98 19.97
CA ALA A 202 34.00 -5.38 18.62
C ALA A 202 35.24 -4.63 18.11
N ILE A 203 35.33 -3.32 18.36
CA ILE A 203 36.52 -2.51 18.04
C ILE A 203 37.73 -3.01 18.84
N GLN A 204 37.57 -3.22 20.14
CA GLN A 204 38.64 -3.73 21.00
C GLN A 204 39.17 -5.08 20.51
N LEU A 205 38.29 -6.04 20.21
CA LEU A 205 38.69 -7.35 19.70
C LEU A 205 39.44 -7.22 18.37
N TYR A 206 38.92 -6.43 17.44
CA TYR A 206 39.57 -6.22 16.14
C TYR A 206 40.97 -5.60 16.28
N LEU A 207 41.12 -4.59 17.13
CA LEU A 207 42.41 -3.93 17.34
C LEU A 207 43.43 -4.86 18.02
N LYS A 208 42.99 -5.65 19.02
CA LYS A 208 43.84 -6.65 19.68
C LYS A 208 44.26 -7.77 18.71
N GLU A 209 43.33 -8.33 17.93
CA GLU A 209 43.63 -9.41 16.97
C GLU A 209 44.59 -8.99 15.86
N ASN A 210 44.62 -7.70 15.52
CA ASN A 210 45.50 -7.16 14.48
C ASN A 210 46.74 -6.45 15.05
N ASN A 211 47.04 -6.61 16.34
CA ASN A 211 48.18 -6.00 17.04
C ASN A 211 48.25 -4.47 16.88
N PHE A 212 47.10 -3.80 16.84
CA PHE A 212 47.04 -2.33 16.85
C PHE A 212 47.09 -1.74 18.26
N ILE A 213 46.71 -2.52 19.28
CA ILE A 213 46.74 -2.15 20.70
C ILE A 213 47.13 -3.35 21.56
N ASP A 214 47.82 -3.10 22.68
CA ASP A 214 48.23 -4.10 23.67
C ASP A 214 47.25 -4.20 24.86
N GLU A 215 47.49 -5.15 25.79
CA GLU A 215 46.73 -5.21 27.06
C GLU A 215 46.96 -3.95 27.91
N GLY A 216 45.88 -3.27 28.31
CA GLY A 216 45.91 -2.04 29.09
C GLY A 216 45.74 -0.74 28.29
N GLU A 217 45.73 -0.80 26.96
CA GLU A 217 45.47 0.35 26.06
C GLU A 217 43.97 0.46 25.69
N GLU A 218 43.08 0.16 26.65
CA GLU A 218 41.62 0.21 26.44
C GLU A 218 41.07 1.64 26.25
N ASP A 219 41.81 2.65 26.66
CA ASP A 219 41.50 4.07 26.46
C ASP A 219 41.50 4.47 24.97
N ILE A 220 42.36 3.84 24.15
CA ILE A 220 42.38 4.02 22.68
C ILE A 220 41.03 3.60 22.07
N VAL A 221 40.41 2.53 22.59
CA VAL A 221 39.10 2.04 22.10
C VAL A 221 38.00 3.06 22.39
N ASP A 222 38.06 3.70 23.56
CA ASP A 222 37.08 4.70 23.97
C ASP A 222 37.17 5.96 23.10
N GLU A 223 38.39 6.44 22.83
CA GLU A 223 38.64 7.60 21.97
C GLU A 223 38.24 7.32 20.50
N ILE A 224 38.55 6.12 19.98
CA ILE A 224 38.13 5.70 18.64
C ILE A 224 36.60 5.63 18.56
N THR A 225 35.96 5.04 19.57
CA THR A 225 34.51 4.90 19.61
C THR A 225 33.86 6.28 19.64
N GLU A 226 34.31 7.19 20.50
CA GLU A 226 33.80 8.56 20.58
C GLU A 226 33.99 9.31 19.26
N ASN A 227 35.17 9.20 18.63
CA ASN A 227 35.42 9.77 17.31
C ASN A 227 34.53 9.18 16.21
N LEU A 228 34.22 7.89 16.25
CA LEU A 228 33.27 7.26 15.32
C LEU A 228 31.84 7.75 15.55
N TYR A 229 31.41 7.92 16.81
CA TYR A 229 30.12 8.53 17.15
C TYR A 229 30.05 9.97 16.63
N LEU A 230 31.07 10.78 16.90
CA LEU A 230 31.16 12.17 16.45
C LEU A 230 31.19 12.26 14.91
N THR A 231 31.88 11.34 14.24
CA THR A 231 31.94 11.28 12.78
C THR A 231 30.60 10.88 12.18
N ASN A 232 29.90 9.90 12.76
CA ASN A 232 28.56 9.51 12.34
C ASN A 232 27.53 10.59 12.65
N PHE A 233 27.65 11.30 13.77
CA PHE A 233 26.79 12.43 14.13
C PHE A 233 27.02 13.63 13.20
N LYS A 234 28.29 13.94 12.86
CA LYS A 234 28.63 14.93 11.82
C LYS A 234 28.10 14.53 10.45
N LYS A 235 28.26 13.27 10.04
CA LYS A 235 27.66 12.74 8.80
C LYS A 235 26.14 12.79 8.83
N GLN A 236 25.49 12.58 9.98
CA GLN A 236 24.03 12.72 10.13
C GLN A 236 23.57 14.19 10.11
N LEU A 237 24.39 15.11 10.61
CA LEU A 237 24.14 16.56 10.50
C LEU A 237 24.36 17.05 9.06
N GLU A 238 25.40 16.57 8.39
CA GLU A 238 25.67 16.81 6.98
C GLU A 238 24.61 16.15 6.10
N SER A 239 24.15 14.95 6.44
CA SER A 239 23.03 14.30 5.75
C SER A 239 21.72 15.01 6.03
N LYS A 240 21.44 15.50 7.25
CA LYS A 240 20.27 16.35 7.54
C LYS A 240 20.32 17.70 6.81
N ASN A 241 21.50 18.27 6.65
CA ASN A 241 21.71 19.49 5.86
C ASN A 241 21.63 19.24 4.35
N ASN A 242 21.94 18.02 3.89
CA ASN A 242 21.74 17.57 2.50
C ASN A 242 20.35 16.94 2.24
N GLU A 243 19.59 16.58 3.28
CA GLU A 243 18.22 16.02 3.27
C GLU A 243 17.14 17.10 3.16
N THR A 244 17.46 18.23 2.52
CA THR A 244 16.41 18.98 1.82
C THR A 244 15.87 18.22 0.60
N THR A 245 16.45 17.06 0.25
CA THR A 245 15.81 16.04 -0.61
C THR A 245 15.23 14.89 0.21
N ARG A 246 14.10 15.15 0.87
CA ARG A 246 13.15 14.09 1.27
C ARG A 246 12.96 13.13 0.08
N SER A 247 13.11 11.84 0.30
CA SER A 247 12.72 10.78 -0.65
C SER A 247 11.22 10.92 -0.95
N TYR A 248 10.89 11.57 -2.05
CA TYR A 248 9.57 11.52 -2.66
C TYR A 248 9.63 10.40 -3.70
N LYS A 249 8.71 9.43 -3.62
CA LYS A 249 8.64 8.29 -4.56
C LYS A 249 8.09 8.74 -5.91
N PHE A 250 8.88 9.46 -6.71
CA PHE A 250 8.59 9.71 -8.12
C PHE A 250 9.78 9.32 -8.99
N THR A 251 9.51 8.93 -10.23
CA THR A 251 10.54 8.59 -11.23
C THR A 251 10.89 9.80 -12.08
N TYR A 252 12.11 9.80 -12.63
CA TYR A 252 12.48 10.71 -13.72
C TYR A 252 12.51 9.93 -15.02
N LYS A 253 11.89 10.48 -16.07
CA LYS A 253 12.03 10.02 -17.45
C LYS A 253 12.67 11.12 -18.27
N PHE A 254 13.78 10.81 -18.94
CA PHE A 254 14.43 11.71 -19.87
C PHE A 254 14.15 11.21 -21.28
N ILE A 255 13.65 12.09 -22.14
CA ILE A 255 13.45 11.84 -23.57
C ILE A 255 14.12 13.02 -24.30
N PRO A 256 15.29 12.88 -24.95
CA PRO A 256 16.22 11.74 -24.99
C PRO A 256 16.98 11.55 -23.66
N SER A 257 18.16 10.91 -23.66
CA SER A 257 19.00 10.73 -22.45
C SER A 257 19.23 12.06 -21.69
N ILE A 258 19.59 12.00 -20.41
CA ILE A 258 19.80 13.22 -19.61
C ILE A 258 20.91 14.10 -20.20
N GLU A 259 21.96 13.50 -20.76
CA GLU A 259 23.04 14.18 -21.47
C GLU A 259 22.50 14.92 -22.70
N ASP A 260 21.77 14.22 -23.56
CA ASP A 260 21.21 14.78 -24.80
C ASP A 260 20.15 15.84 -24.51
N PHE A 261 19.33 15.64 -23.47
CA PHE A 261 18.34 16.62 -23.02
C PHE A 261 19.01 17.91 -22.55
N VAL A 262 20.09 17.81 -21.74
CA VAL A 262 20.85 18.98 -21.28
C VAL A 262 21.47 19.71 -22.45
N GLU A 263 22.04 18.99 -23.42
CA GLU A 263 22.60 19.59 -24.62
C GLU A 263 21.53 20.34 -25.43
N TYR A 264 20.36 19.72 -25.62
CA TYR A 264 19.25 20.34 -26.35
C TYR A 264 18.74 21.60 -25.64
N LEU A 265 18.62 21.57 -24.32
CA LEU A 265 18.13 22.67 -23.47
C LEU A 265 19.06 23.89 -23.49
N LYS A 266 20.35 23.74 -23.80
CA LYS A 266 21.29 24.88 -23.89
C LYS A 266 20.91 25.87 -24.98
N SER A 267 20.29 25.41 -26.06
CA SER A 267 20.00 26.22 -27.24
C SER A 267 18.52 26.23 -27.63
N ASN A 268 17.66 25.46 -26.94
CA ASN A 268 16.24 25.34 -27.27
C ASN A 268 15.36 25.47 -26.01
N ILE A 269 14.06 25.65 -26.24
CA ILE A 269 13.04 25.50 -25.20
C ILE A 269 12.70 24.00 -25.10
N CYS A 270 12.82 23.45 -23.89
CA CYS A 270 12.33 22.13 -23.53
C CYS A 270 11.10 22.24 -22.62
N TYR A 271 10.58 21.09 -22.21
CA TYR A 271 9.40 20.96 -21.38
C TYR A 271 9.66 20.04 -20.18
N ARG A 272 9.02 20.39 -19.07
CA ARG A 272 8.92 19.59 -17.85
C ARG A 272 7.47 19.16 -17.71
N HIS A 273 7.22 17.87 -17.66
CA HIS A 273 5.89 17.32 -17.45
C HIS A 273 5.84 16.67 -16.07
N TYR A 274 4.95 17.17 -15.22
CA TYR A 274 4.68 16.60 -13.90
C TYR A 274 3.46 15.71 -14.00
N VAL A 275 3.66 14.41 -13.93
CA VAL A 275 2.58 13.42 -13.88
C VAL A 275 2.14 13.32 -12.44
N LEU A 276 0.86 13.63 -12.19
CA LEU A 276 0.26 13.57 -10.87
C LEU A 276 -0.39 12.20 -10.63
N SER A 277 -0.54 11.84 -9.35
CA SER A 277 -1.16 10.58 -8.89
C SER A 277 -2.60 10.38 -9.36
N ASP A 278 -3.30 11.46 -9.75
CA ASP A 278 -4.65 11.44 -10.32
C ASP A 278 -4.66 11.29 -11.85
N GLY A 279 -3.48 11.16 -12.48
CA GLY A 279 -3.32 11.01 -13.93
C GLY A 279 -3.26 12.32 -14.70
N ARG A 280 -3.42 13.48 -14.05
CA ARG A 280 -3.21 14.77 -14.72
C ARG A 280 -1.73 15.01 -15.00
N ILE A 281 -1.46 15.67 -16.13
CA ILE A 281 -0.11 16.08 -16.50
C ILE A 281 -0.06 17.60 -16.56
N GLU A 282 0.83 18.20 -15.77
CA GLU A 282 1.15 19.61 -15.86
C GLU A 282 2.42 19.80 -16.71
N THR A 283 2.32 20.55 -17.81
CA THR A 283 3.44 20.84 -18.69
C THR A 283 3.96 22.26 -18.48
N GLN A 284 5.27 22.42 -18.27
CA GLN A 284 5.92 23.71 -18.09
C GLN A 284 7.10 23.89 -19.05
N LYS A 285 7.13 25.02 -19.77
CA LYS A 285 8.26 25.42 -20.61
C LYS A 285 9.51 25.65 -19.77
N TRP A 286 10.66 25.28 -20.33
CA TRP A 286 11.97 25.44 -19.72
C TRP A 286 12.95 25.96 -20.77
N ALA A 287 13.37 27.21 -20.61
CA ALA A 287 14.51 27.79 -21.30
C ALA A 287 15.71 27.82 -20.34
N SER A 288 16.90 27.42 -20.81
CA SER A 288 18.11 27.51 -20.00
C SER A 288 18.52 28.96 -19.74
N SER A 289 18.99 29.24 -18.52
CA SER A 289 19.62 30.51 -18.16
C SER A 289 21.15 30.43 -18.10
N GLY A 290 21.75 29.49 -18.85
CA GLY A 290 23.22 29.40 -19.04
C GLY A 290 24.01 28.62 -17.99
N GLY A 291 23.36 27.93 -17.04
CA GLY A 291 24.04 27.16 -15.97
C GLY A 291 23.50 25.75 -15.73
N ILE A 292 22.70 25.21 -16.65
CA ILE A 292 22.13 23.87 -16.51
C ILE A 292 23.15 22.81 -16.97
N THR A 293 23.44 21.86 -16.08
CA THR A 293 24.27 20.68 -16.31
C THR A 293 23.50 19.43 -15.87
N VAL A 294 23.98 18.24 -16.23
CA VAL A 294 23.41 16.95 -15.77
C VAL A 294 23.21 16.93 -14.24
N GLN A 295 24.13 17.52 -13.49
CA GLN A 295 24.08 17.59 -12.02
C GLN A 295 23.04 18.61 -11.51
N THR A 296 22.77 19.70 -12.23
CA THR A 296 21.88 20.78 -11.78
C THR A 296 20.45 20.69 -12.32
N VAL A 297 20.17 19.80 -13.28
CA VAL A 297 18.82 19.57 -13.82
C VAL A 297 17.81 19.21 -12.73
N LYS A 298 18.11 18.18 -11.91
CA LYS A 298 17.19 17.73 -10.86
C LYS A 298 16.98 18.80 -9.77
N PRO A 299 18.04 19.45 -9.23
CA PRO A 299 17.88 20.60 -8.34
C PRO A 299 16.98 21.69 -8.90
N ASN A 300 17.12 22.05 -10.19
CA ASN A 300 16.30 23.09 -10.81
C ASN A 300 14.80 22.73 -10.83
N ILE A 301 14.49 21.47 -11.12
CA ILE A 301 13.11 20.96 -11.09
C ILE A 301 12.55 21.02 -9.67
N THR A 302 13.30 20.51 -8.70
CA THR A 302 12.87 20.50 -7.29
C THR A 302 12.78 21.91 -6.68
N GLY A 303 13.45 22.89 -7.30
CA GLY A 303 13.36 24.30 -6.96
C GLY A 303 12.09 25.00 -7.46
N THR A 304 11.34 24.41 -8.40
CA THR A 304 10.17 25.08 -8.98
C THR A 304 9.01 25.24 -7.98
N PRO A 305 8.23 26.34 -8.05
CA PRO A 305 7.05 26.52 -7.21
C PRO A 305 6.03 25.38 -7.35
N PHE A 306 5.83 24.89 -8.57
CA PHE A 306 4.89 23.80 -8.83
C PHE A 306 5.33 22.50 -8.16
N TYR A 307 6.59 22.12 -8.30
CA TYR A 307 7.14 20.95 -7.60
C TYR A 307 6.96 21.11 -6.09
N ARG A 308 7.38 22.23 -5.50
CA ARG A 308 7.31 22.43 -4.04
C ARG A 308 5.90 22.30 -3.49
N LYS A 309 4.89 22.76 -4.24
CA LYS A 309 3.47 22.68 -3.89
C LYS A 309 2.89 21.27 -4.05
N ASN A 310 3.33 20.52 -5.07
CA ASN A 310 2.70 19.27 -5.49
C ASN A 310 3.57 18.01 -5.26
N LYS A 311 4.76 18.13 -4.66
CA LYS A 311 5.76 17.05 -4.46
C LYS A 311 5.24 15.75 -3.84
N THR A 312 4.16 15.77 -3.08
CA THR A 312 3.54 14.55 -2.51
C THR A 312 2.61 13.83 -3.49
N ASN A 313 2.18 14.53 -4.54
CA ASN A 313 1.20 14.06 -5.51
C ASN A 313 1.83 13.80 -6.89
N ILE A 314 3.11 14.11 -7.08
CA ILE A 314 3.85 13.81 -8.31
C ILE A 314 4.31 12.34 -8.26
N VAL A 315 4.06 11.60 -9.34
CA VAL A 315 4.47 10.19 -9.49
C VAL A 315 5.58 10.01 -10.53
N GLU A 316 5.65 10.90 -11.52
CA GLU A 316 6.71 10.91 -12.53
C GLU A 316 7.00 12.33 -13.00
N ILE A 317 8.26 12.62 -13.33
CA ILE A 317 8.67 13.84 -14.00
C ILE A 317 9.33 13.48 -15.32
N ILE A 318 8.73 13.92 -16.42
CA ILE A 318 9.24 13.70 -17.78
C ILE A 318 9.91 14.98 -18.27
N LEU A 319 11.12 14.85 -18.80
CA LEU A 319 11.86 15.94 -19.44
C LEU A 319 11.97 15.66 -20.92
N SER A 320 11.44 16.56 -21.75
CA SER A 320 11.35 16.37 -23.19
C SER A 320 11.54 17.66 -23.99
N PRO A 321 12.11 17.63 -25.21
CA PRO A 321 12.01 18.70 -26.20
C PRO A 321 10.59 19.01 -26.65
N TYR A 322 9.63 18.10 -26.41
CA TYR A 322 8.28 18.16 -26.95
C TYR A 322 7.25 18.64 -25.92
N GLU A 323 6.27 19.43 -26.36
CA GLU A 323 5.17 19.91 -25.51
C GLU A 323 4.18 18.79 -25.16
N ASP A 324 4.08 17.78 -26.03
CA ASP A 324 3.34 16.54 -25.78
C ASP A 324 4.29 15.46 -25.23
N PRO A 325 4.12 14.99 -23.98
CA PRO A 325 4.97 13.97 -23.37
C PRO A 325 4.85 12.57 -23.99
N ASN A 326 3.82 12.32 -24.81
CA ASN A 326 3.61 11.03 -25.49
C ASN A 326 4.22 10.97 -26.89
N ARG A 327 4.85 12.07 -27.33
CA ARG A 327 5.53 12.14 -28.62
C ARG A 327 6.94 11.55 -28.46
N GLU A 328 7.17 10.38 -29.05
CA GLU A 328 8.50 9.78 -29.19
C GLU A 328 9.34 10.49 -30.25
#